data_AF-A0A3N5G770-F1
#
_entry.id   AF-A0A3N5G770-F1
#
_cell.length_a   1.000
_cell.length_b   1.000
_cell.length_c   1.000
_cell.angle_alpha   90.00
_cell.angle_beta   90.00
_cell.angle_gamma   90.00
#
_symmetry.space_group_name_H-M   'P 1'
#
loop_
_entity.id
_entity.type
_entity.pdbx_description
1 polymer ?
#
loop_
_entity_poly.entity_id
_entity_poly.type
_entity_poly.pdbx_seq_one_letter_code
_entity_poly.pdbx_strand_id
1 'polypeptide(L)'
;MDRAAQSWQNVPTSSASFQSVGFTGAEPFDEDGIVTIGFQDHPELERVLGTTGFVVDVLTGNILEADIFLNSSFPWSIAAEGENGRFDVESITLHEIGHLAGLSHSLLGETELTAGRRRVIAAEAVMFPIAFSAGVIEGRTLRADDVAGISDIYPDGGFRTRTGSVEGRITRNGSGVFGAHIVAFHPQSGALVGGFTLTSTGEFVIAGLAPGPHILRVEPLDDAAIDSFFGESPPPDISFAVTYLDQLAVVPAGGNAEVADIVVRPE
;
A
#
# COMPACT_ATOMS: atom_id res chain seq x y z
N MET A 1 -14.36 -7.47 9.99
CA MET A 1 -13.37 -8.54 9.78
C MET A 1 -13.75 -9.37 8.57
N ASP A 2 -14.78 -10.22 8.63
CA ASP A 2 -15.16 -11.08 7.48
C ASP A 2 -15.41 -10.32 6.17
N ARG A 3 -16.08 -9.17 6.21
CA ARG A 3 -16.30 -8.34 5.01
C ARG A 3 -14.98 -7.83 4.40
N ALA A 4 -14.04 -7.39 5.24
CA ALA A 4 -12.73 -6.93 4.80
C ALA A 4 -11.91 -8.09 4.20
N ALA A 5 -11.90 -9.25 4.85
CA ALA A 5 -11.29 -10.46 4.31
C ALA A 5 -11.94 -10.87 2.97
N GLN A 6 -13.26 -10.78 2.86
CA GLN A 6 -13.98 -11.09 1.63
C GLN A 6 -13.64 -10.12 0.50
N SER A 7 -13.42 -8.83 0.78
CA SER A 7 -12.98 -7.85 -0.23
C SER A 7 -11.68 -8.27 -0.90
N TRP A 8 -10.68 -8.72 -0.13
CA TRP A 8 -9.44 -9.27 -0.69
C TRP A 8 -9.66 -10.56 -1.47
N GLN A 9 -10.48 -11.48 -0.98
CA GLN A 9 -10.81 -12.74 -1.69
C GLN A 9 -11.60 -12.53 -2.98
N ASN A 10 -12.30 -11.41 -3.10
CA ASN A 10 -13.05 -11.05 -4.29
C ASN A 10 -12.17 -10.45 -5.39
N VAL A 11 -10.87 -10.22 -5.16
CA VAL A 11 -9.94 -9.75 -6.18
C VAL A 11 -9.77 -10.85 -7.23
N PRO A 12 -10.28 -10.68 -8.46
CA PRO A 12 -10.39 -11.76 -9.44
C PRO A 12 -9.04 -12.22 -9.99
N THR A 13 -8.01 -11.38 -9.85
CA THR A 13 -6.64 -11.63 -10.30
C THR A 13 -5.74 -12.19 -9.20
N SER A 14 -6.28 -12.45 -8.01
CA SER A 14 -5.54 -13.01 -6.89
C SER A 14 -6.07 -14.39 -6.52
N SER A 15 -5.18 -15.27 -6.07
CA SER A 15 -5.51 -16.55 -5.44
C SER A 15 -5.54 -16.48 -3.91
N ALA A 16 -5.39 -15.30 -3.31
CA ALA A 16 -5.39 -15.12 -1.87
C ALA A 16 -6.72 -15.57 -1.24
N SER A 17 -6.63 -16.32 -0.15
CA SER A 17 -7.78 -16.83 0.60
C SER A 17 -7.61 -16.59 2.08
N PHE A 18 -8.66 -16.13 2.76
CA PHE A 18 -8.64 -15.86 4.20
C PHE A 18 -9.78 -16.64 4.85
N GLN A 19 -9.46 -17.43 5.87
CA GLN A 19 -10.42 -18.26 6.57
C GLN A 19 -10.36 -17.96 8.07
N SER A 20 -11.50 -17.55 8.63
CA SER A 20 -11.66 -17.50 10.09
C SER A 20 -11.79 -18.92 10.64
N VAL A 21 -10.97 -19.25 11.63
CA VAL A 21 -10.97 -20.56 12.33
C VAL A 21 -11.73 -20.53 13.65
N GLY A 22 -12.34 -19.39 13.99
CA GLY A 22 -13.11 -19.18 15.23
C GLY A 22 -12.43 -18.21 16.18
N PHE A 23 -13.02 -18.07 17.37
CA PHE A 23 -12.49 -17.23 18.43
C PHE A 23 -11.45 -17.98 19.26
N THR A 24 -10.43 -17.26 19.71
CA THR A 24 -9.40 -17.73 20.63
C THR A 24 -9.27 -16.75 21.79
N GLY A 25 -8.60 -17.18 22.86
CA GLY A 25 -8.16 -16.30 23.95
C GLY A 25 -6.68 -15.88 23.84
N ALA A 26 -6.02 -16.24 22.73
CA ALA A 26 -4.71 -15.70 22.39
C ALA A 26 -4.83 -14.20 22.12
N GLU A 27 -3.82 -13.44 22.54
CA GLU A 27 -3.75 -12.00 22.35
C GLU A 27 -2.91 -11.67 21.12
N PRO A 28 -3.23 -10.59 20.38
CA PRO A 28 -2.34 -10.10 19.33
C PRO A 28 -0.90 -9.89 19.83
N PHE A 29 0.07 -10.30 19.01
CA PHE A 29 1.52 -10.22 19.22
C PHE A 29 2.12 -11.24 20.19
N ASP A 30 1.34 -12.22 20.64
CA ASP A 30 1.92 -13.44 21.22
C ASP A 30 2.47 -14.32 20.08
N GLU A 31 3.75 -14.69 20.13
CA GLU A 31 4.35 -15.61 19.14
C GLU A 31 3.95 -17.06 19.44
N ASP A 32 2.73 -17.45 19.09
CA ASP A 32 2.13 -18.76 19.41
C ASP A 32 1.78 -19.61 18.18
N GLY A 33 2.00 -19.06 16.99
CA GLY A 33 1.70 -19.69 15.71
C GLY A 33 0.24 -19.55 15.28
N ILE A 34 -0.51 -18.62 15.88
CA ILE A 34 -1.91 -18.34 15.59
C ILE A 34 -2.03 -16.89 15.10
N VAL A 35 -2.51 -16.73 13.87
CA VAL A 35 -2.88 -15.40 13.36
C VAL A 35 -4.14 -14.90 14.07
N THR A 36 -4.01 -13.85 14.87
CA THR A 36 -5.11 -13.24 15.62
C THR A 36 -5.50 -11.86 15.09
N ILE A 37 -6.78 -11.51 15.26
CA ILE A 37 -7.28 -10.14 15.05
C ILE A 37 -8.05 -9.75 16.31
N GLY A 38 -7.59 -8.75 17.04
CA GLY A 38 -8.13 -8.40 18.35
C GLY A 38 -8.14 -6.90 18.64
N PHE A 39 -8.83 -6.51 19.71
CA PHE A 39 -8.77 -5.16 20.25
C PHE A 39 -7.85 -5.14 21.47
N GLN A 40 -6.91 -4.19 21.52
CA GLN A 40 -6.04 -3.96 22.68
C GLN A 40 -6.11 -2.47 23.06
N ASP A 41 -5.97 -2.14 24.36
CA ASP A 41 -6.03 -0.76 24.84
C ASP A 41 -4.61 -0.18 24.94
N HIS A 42 -4.28 0.74 24.02
CA HIS A 42 -2.97 1.38 23.91
C HIS A 42 -3.11 2.91 23.86
N PRO A 43 -3.47 3.56 24.98
CA PRO A 43 -3.74 5.00 25.01
C PRO A 43 -2.49 5.85 24.72
N GLU A 44 -1.29 5.29 24.87
CA GLU A 44 -0.02 5.91 24.50
C GLU A 44 0.18 6.04 22.99
N LEU A 45 -0.55 5.25 22.18
CA LEU A 45 -0.48 5.26 20.72
C LEU A 45 -1.56 6.17 20.12
N GLU A 46 -1.49 7.47 20.42
CA GLU A 46 -2.51 8.48 20.11
C GLU A 46 -2.83 8.68 18.60
N ARG A 47 -2.08 8.04 17.70
CA ARG A 47 -2.24 8.15 16.24
C ARG A 47 -2.23 6.82 15.51
N VAL A 48 -2.31 5.71 16.23
CA VAL A 48 -2.27 4.35 15.66
C VAL A 48 -3.62 3.69 15.90
N LEU A 49 -4.39 3.49 14.82
CA LEU A 49 -5.71 2.87 14.87
C LEU A 49 -5.63 1.34 14.89
N GLY A 50 -4.62 0.79 14.22
CA GLY A 50 -4.31 -0.62 14.19
C GLY A 50 -2.85 -0.83 13.82
N THR A 51 -2.38 -2.06 14.01
CA THR A 51 -1.06 -2.47 13.55
C THR A 51 -1.09 -3.95 13.26
N THR A 52 -0.42 -4.31 12.18
CA THR A 52 -0.08 -5.69 11.86
C THR A 52 1.37 -5.96 12.24
N GLY A 53 1.58 -6.94 13.09
CA GLY A 53 2.89 -7.44 13.51
C GLY A 53 3.20 -8.72 12.77
N PHE A 54 4.49 -9.01 12.56
CA PHE A 54 4.93 -10.17 11.79
C PHE A 54 6.05 -10.91 12.50
N VAL A 55 5.99 -12.23 12.42
CA VAL A 55 7.16 -13.10 12.59
C VAL A 55 7.58 -13.55 11.20
N VAL A 56 8.82 -13.24 10.81
CA VAL A 56 9.32 -13.51 9.46
C VAL A 56 10.55 -14.42 9.54
N ASP A 57 10.58 -15.43 8.67
CA ASP A 57 11.80 -16.20 8.42
C ASP A 57 12.78 -15.31 7.64
N VAL A 58 13.84 -14.85 8.31
CA VAL A 58 14.83 -13.91 7.73
C VAL A 58 15.66 -14.49 6.59
N LEU A 59 15.64 -15.81 6.37
CA LEU A 59 16.38 -16.46 5.30
C LEU A 59 15.53 -16.56 4.02
N THR A 60 14.24 -16.84 4.17
CA THR A 60 13.31 -17.05 3.06
C THR A 60 12.42 -15.86 2.75
N GLY A 61 12.26 -14.94 3.71
CA GLY A 61 11.32 -13.84 3.66
C GLY A 61 9.86 -14.25 3.90
N ASN A 62 9.60 -15.51 4.26
CA ASN A 62 8.24 -15.99 4.50
C ASN A 62 7.69 -15.43 5.81
N ILE A 63 6.45 -14.96 5.76
CA ILE A 63 5.65 -14.66 6.96
C ILE A 63 5.31 -16.00 7.63
N LEU A 64 5.77 -16.18 8.86
CA LEU A 64 5.48 -17.35 9.69
C LEU A 64 4.20 -17.15 10.50
N GLU A 65 4.00 -15.92 10.96
CA GLU A 65 2.87 -15.49 11.79
C GLU A 65 2.63 -14.00 11.55
N ALA A 66 1.37 -13.59 11.63
CA ALA A 66 0.98 -12.20 11.54
C ALA A 66 -0.23 -11.96 12.44
N ASP A 67 -0.16 -10.95 13.28
CA ASP A 67 -1.25 -10.57 14.18
C ASP A 67 -1.69 -9.14 13.90
N ILE A 68 -2.98 -8.89 14.09
CA ILE A 68 -3.57 -7.56 13.95
C ILE A 68 -4.16 -7.17 15.30
N PHE A 69 -3.71 -6.04 15.83
CA PHE A 69 -4.47 -5.35 16.88
C PHE A 69 -5.17 -4.11 16.32
N LEU A 70 -6.33 -3.81 16.88
CA LEU A 70 -7.07 -2.56 16.73
C LEU A 70 -7.07 -1.83 18.06
N ASN A 71 -6.74 -0.54 18.06
CA ASN A 71 -6.57 0.22 19.29
C ASN A 71 -7.92 0.62 19.89
N SER A 72 -8.32 -0.04 20.98
CA SER A 72 -9.58 0.18 21.69
C SER A 72 -9.68 1.50 22.45
N SER A 73 -8.58 2.26 22.57
CA SER A 73 -8.60 3.64 23.09
C SER A 73 -9.35 4.61 22.17
N PHE A 74 -9.58 4.24 20.90
CA PHE A 74 -10.38 5.01 19.95
C PHE A 74 -11.85 4.59 19.94
N PRO A 75 -12.77 5.49 19.57
CA PRO A 75 -14.17 5.14 19.36
C PRO A 75 -14.36 4.44 17.99
N TRP A 76 -15.00 3.27 18.01
CA TRP A 76 -15.21 2.43 16.82
C TRP A 76 -16.68 2.29 16.43
N SER A 77 -16.94 2.11 15.14
CA SER A 77 -18.26 1.82 14.59
C SER A 77 -18.21 0.71 13.53
N ILE A 78 -19.35 0.03 13.40
CA ILE A 78 -19.64 -0.95 12.35
C ILE A 78 -20.84 -0.53 11.50
N ALA A 79 -21.29 0.73 11.64
CA ALA A 79 -22.46 1.26 10.95
C ALA A 79 -22.24 1.21 9.43
N ALA A 80 -23.27 0.79 8.69
CA ALA A 80 -23.18 0.63 7.23
C ALA A 80 -22.78 1.93 6.52
N GLU A 81 -23.34 3.07 6.96
CA GLU A 81 -23.11 4.40 6.38
C GLU A 81 -22.03 5.21 7.12
N GLY A 82 -21.25 4.57 7.98
CA GLY A 82 -20.33 5.25 8.90
C GLY A 82 -21.05 5.91 10.09
N GLU A 83 -20.26 6.39 11.05
CA GLU A 83 -20.78 7.06 12.25
C GLU A 83 -19.88 8.23 12.65
N ASN A 84 -20.45 9.44 12.71
CA ASN A 84 -19.70 10.64 13.05
C ASN A 84 -18.95 10.49 14.39
N GLY A 85 -17.67 10.84 14.39
CA GLY A 85 -16.82 10.76 15.58
C GLY A 85 -16.35 9.35 15.94
N ARG A 86 -16.61 8.33 15.09
CA ARG A 86 -16.10 6.97 15.26
C ARG A 86 -15.35 6.47 14.03
N PHE A 87 -14.27 5.73 14.24
CA PHE A 87 -13.54 5.07 13.16
C PHE A 87 -14.26 3.81 12.70
N ASP A 88 -14.21 3.57 11.39
CA ASP A 88 -14.85 2.42 10.78
C ASP A 88 -13.98 1.17 10.93
N VAL A 89 -14.49 0.15 11.64
CA VAL A 89 -13.76 -1.10 11.87
C VAL A 89 -13.41 -1.80 10.55
N GLU A 90 -14.31 -1.77 9.56
CA GLU A 90 -14.10 -2.45 8.29
C GLU A 90 -12.97 -1.85 7.47
N SER A 91 -12.91 -0.52 7.36
CA SER A 91 -11.85 0.20 6.64
C SER A 91 -10.47 -0.09 7.23
N ILE A 92 -10.32 0.02 8.57
CA ILE A 92 -9.03 -0.24 9.22
C ILE A 92 -8.68 -1.73 9.13
N THR A 93 -9.64 -2.63 9.35
CA THR A 93 -9.36 -4.07 9.19
C THR A 93 -8.97 -4.41 7.75
N LEU A 94 -9.53 -3.74 6.74
CA LEU A 94 -9.17 -3.99 5.34
C LEU A 94 -7.71 -3.63 5.06
N HIS A 95 -7.24 -2.51 5.61
CA HIS A 95 -5.85 -2.09 5.57
C HIS A 95 -4.92 -3.08 6.26
N GLU A 96 -5.23 -3.46 7.50
CA GLU A 96 -4.41 -4.40 8.27
C GLU A 96 -4.39 -5.82 7.64
N ILE A 97 -5.49 -6.27 7.02
CA ILE A 97 -5.47 -7.53 6.27
C ILE A 97 -4.56 -7.44 5.04
N GLY A 98 -4.44 -6.25 4.42
CA GLY A 98 -3.47 -6.02 3.35
C GLY A 98 -2.04 -6.22 3.84
N HIS A 99 -1.71 -5.67 5.00
CA HIS A 99 -0.44 -5.94 5.68
C HIS A 99 -0.25 -7.41 6.00
N LEU A 100 -1.25 -8.08 6.57
CA LEU A 100 -1.21 -9.52 6.86
C LEU A 100 -0.90 -10.35 5.59
N ALA A 101 -1.35 -9.89 4.44
CA ALA A 101 -1.07 -10.48 3.13
C ALA A 101 0.30 -10.09 2.53
N GLY A 102 1.13 -9.34 3.26
CA GLY A 102 2.46 -8.92 2.86
C GLY A 102 2.53 -7.60 2.07
N LEU A 103 1.43 -6.85 1.95
CA LEU A 103 1.46 -5.54 1.31
C LEU A 103 2.08 -4.49 2.24
N SER A 104 2.96 -3.66 1.68
CA SER A 104 3.46 -2.46 2.35
C SER A 104 2.57 -1.26 2.03
N HIS A 105 2.83 -0.15 2.72
CA HIS A 105 2.10 1.08 2.45
C HIS A 105 2.30 1.60 1.02
N SER A 106 1.23 2.16 0.47
CA SER A 106 1.21 2.88 -0.80
C SER A 106 1.26 4.39 -0.54
N LEU A 107 1.95 5.16 -1.39
CA LEU A 107 1.94 6.63 -1.33
C LEU A 107 0.88 7.22 -2.28
N LEU A 108 -0.10 6.43 -2.73
CA LEU A 108 -1.23 6.93 -3.51
C LEU A 108 -2.31 7.54 -2.61
N GLY A 109 -2.02 8.69 -2.02
CA GLY A 109 -2.98 9.48 -1.25
C GLY A 109 -2.52 10.91 -1.07
N GLU A 110 -3.49 11.80 -0.87
CA GLU A 110 -3.26 13.24 -0.73
C GLU A 110 -3.71 13.71 0.65
N THR A 111 -2.88 14.53 1.28
CA THR A 111 -3.20 15.17 2.54
C THR A 111 -3.26 16.68 2.42
N GLU A 112 -4.18 17.30 3.17
CA GLU A 112 -4.15 18.73 3.40
C GLU A 112 -3.66 19.04 4.83
N LEU A 113 -2.80 20.06 4.96
CA LEU A 113 -2.42 20.58 6.26
C LEU A 113 -3.44 21.61 6.73
N THR A 114 -4.30 21.21 7.67
CA THR A 114 -5.26 22.12 8.31
C THR A 114 -4.95 22.23 9.80
N ALA A 115 -4.67 23.46 10.26
CA ALA A 115 -4.38 23.77 11.66
C ALA A 115 -3.30 22.86 12.31
N GLY A 116 -2.26 22.51 11.56
CA GLY A 116 -1.14 21.67 12.03
C GLY A 116 -1.44 20.16 12.07
N ARG A 117 -2.58 19.72 11.55
CA ARG A 117 -2.93 18.30 11.38
C ARG A 117 -3.06 17.98 9.89
N ARG A 118 -2.45 16.88 9.46
CA ARG A 118 -2.70 16.29 8.13
C ARG A 118 -4.08 15.64 8.14
N ARG A 119 -4.89 15.95 7.14
CA ARG A 119 -6.18 15.31 6.88
C ARG A 119 -6.13 14.71 5.48
N VAL A 120 -6.51 13.45 5.36
CA VAL A 120 -6.64 12.80 4.04
C VAL A 120 -7.85 13.38 3.31
N ILE A 121 -7.62 13.81 2.08
CA ILE A 121 -8.66 14.33 1.18
C ILE A 121 -8.96 13.37 0.03
N ALA A 122 -7.98 12.55 -0.35
CA ALA A 122 -8.12 11.49 -1.33
C ALA A 122 -7.13 10.36 -1.01
N ALA A 123 -7.51 9.12 -1.33
CA ALA A 123 -6.63 7.96 -1.30
C ALA A 123 -7.02 7.02 -2.45
N GLU A 124 -6.03 6.67 -3.26
CA GLU A 124 -6.12 5.74 -4.38
C GLU A 124 -5.41 4.41 -4.06
N ALA A 125 -5.23 4.14 -2.77
CA ALA A 125 -4.92 2.83 -2.19
C ALA A 125 -5.53 2.73 -0.79
N VAL A 126 -6.09 1.58 -0.44
CA VAL A 126 -6.43 1.24 0.95
C VAL A 126 -5.15 1.18 1.77
N MET A 127 -4.03 0.76 1.18
CA MET A 127 -2.72 0.72 1.82
C MET A 127 -2.08 2.11 2.04
N PHE A 128 -2.79 3.22 1.83
CA PHE A 128 -2.27 4.54 2.24
C PHE A 128 -2.17 4.62 3.78
N PRO A 129 -1.03 5.03 4.37
CA PRO A 129 -0.75 4.88 5.81
C PRO A 129 -1.55 5.79 6.73
N ILE A 130 -2.34 6.71 6.17
CA ILE A 130 -3.13 7.66 6.95
C ILE A 130 -4.60 7.35 6.70
N ALA A 131 -5.34 7.02 7.77
CA ALA A 131 -6.76 6.77 7.66
C ALA A 131 -7.55 8.05 7.35
N PHE A 132 -8.69 7.86 6.68
CA PHE A 132 -9.71 8.92 6.60
C PHE A 132 -10.20 9.33 7.99
N SER A 133 -10.79 10.53 8.07
CA SER A 133 -11.39 11.02 9.31
C SER A 133 -12.52 10.12 9.80
N ALA A 134 -12.75 10.09 11.10
CA ALA A 134 -13.85 9.35 11.70
C ALA A 134 -15.21 9.69 11.05
N GLY A 135 -16.06 8.68 10.87
CA GLY A 135 -17.37 8.77 10.20
C GLY A 135 -17.36 8.59 8.69
N VAL A 136 -16.20 8.39 8.08
CA VAL A 136 -15.98 8.19 6.64
C VAL A 136 -15.79 6.68 6.36
N ILE A 137 -16.27 6.18 5.23
CA ILE A 137 -16.22 4.75 4.85
C ILE A 137 -15.51 4.51 3.51
N GLU A 138 -14.95 5.55 2.92
CA GLU A 138 -14.24 5.55 1.64
C GLU A 138 -13.04 4.59 1.65
N GLY A 139 -12.48 4.31 2.83
CA GLY A 139 -11.43 3.32 3.05
C GLY A 139 -11.86 1.85 2.96
N ARG A 140 -13.14 1.54 2.71
CA ARG A 140 -13.62 0.16 2.50
C ARG A 140 -13.39 -0.38 1.08
N THR A 141 -12.91 0.45 0.15
CA THR A 141 -12.86 0.12 -1.28
C THR A 141 -11.43 -0.05 -1.76
N LEU A 142 -11.06 -1.28 -2.11
CA LEU A 142 -9.80 -1.58 -2.79
C LEU A 142 -9.67 -0.79 -4.09
N ARG A 143 -8.46 -0.33 -4.37
CA ARG A 143 -8.08 0.45 -5.55
C ARG A 143 -7.16 -0.34 -6.46
N ALA A 144 -6.80 0.26 -7.59
CA ALA A 144 -6.01 -0.42 -8.62
C ALA A 144 -4.64 -0.89 -8.08
N ASP A 145 -4.02 -0.07 -7.23
CA ASP A 145 -2.74 -0.39 -6.59
C ASP A 145 -2.84 -1.57 -5.62
N ASP A 146 -3.88 -1.58 -4.77
CA ASP A 146 -4.14 -2.70 -3.84
C ASP A 146 -4.35 -4.01 -4.61
N VAL A 147 -5.13 -3.96 -5.70
CA VAL A 147 -5.40 -5.09 -6.59
C VAL A 147 -4.12 -5.57 -7.28
N ALA A 148 -3.29 -4.65 -7.79
CA ALA A 148 -2.02 -4.98 -8.44
C ALA A 148 -1.08 -5.68 -7.44
N GLY A 149 -0.92 -5.12 -6.24
CA GLY A 149 -0.06 -5.67 -5.19
C GLY A 149 -0.45 -7.07 -4.76
N ILE A 150 -1.72 -7.29 -4.37
CA ILE A 150 -2.16 -8.61 -3.89
C ILE A 150 -2.11 -9.69 -5.00
N SER A 151 -2.33 -9.27 -6.25
CA SER A 151 -2.27 -10.17 -7.40
C SER A 151 -0.83 -10.47 -7.82
N ASP A 152 0.14 -9.60 -7.52
CA ASP A 152 1.54 -9.87 -7.78
C ASP A 152 2.13 -10.87 -6.78
N ILE A 153 1.77 -10.73 -5.49
CA ILE A 153 2.17 -11.67 -4.43
C ILE A 153 1.48 -13.02 -4.60
N TYR A 154 0.15 -13.02 -4.84
CA TYR A 154 -0.66 -14.23 -4.95
C TYR A 154 -1.42 -14.26 -6.29
N PRO A 155 -0.75 -14.48 -7.44
CA PRO A 155 -1.40 -14.41 -8.73
C PRO A 155 -2.44 -15.53 -8.91
N ASP A 156 -3.63 -15.16 -9.38
CA ASP A 156 -4.45 -16.13 -10.10
C ASP A 156 -3.67 -16.54 -11.36
N GLY A 157 -3.77 -17.79 -11.81
CA GLY A 157 -2.92 -18.30 -12.90
C GLY A 157 -2.97 -17.50 -14.21
N GLY A 158 -3.90 -16.55 -14.36
CA GLY A 158 -4.02 -15.65 -15.50
C GLY A 158 -3.42 -14.25 -15.30
N PHE A 159 -3.18 -13.76 -14.08
CA PHE A 159 -2.70 -12.40 -13.79
C PHE A 159 -1.52 -12.01 -14.68
N ARG A 160 -0.43 -12.79 -14.60
CA ARG A 160 0.81 -12.54 -15.35
C ARG A 160 0.69 -12.59 -16.87
N THR A 161 -0.42 -13.09 -17.42
CA THR A 161 -0.65 -13.11 -18.87
C THR A 161 -1.58 -11.98 -19.34
N ARG A 162 -2.36 -11.42 -18.41
CA ARG A 162 -3.35 -10.36 -18.69
C ARG A 162 -2.84 -8.97 -18.34
N THR A 163 -1.95 -8.87 -17.36
CA THR A 163 -1.26 -7.64 -16.99
C THR A 163 0.15 -7.63 -17.55
N GLY A 164 0.79 -6.47 -17.54
CA GLY A 164 2.21 -6.33 -17.81
C GLY A 164 2.92 -5.57 -16.71
N SER A 165 4.19 -5.27 -16.95
CA SER A 165 5.01 -4.43 -16.09
C SER A 165 5.70 -3.33 -16.87
N VAL A 166 6.17 -2.33 -16.13
CA VAL A 166 7.11 -1.33 -16.62
C VAL A 166 8.33 -1.30 -15.71
N GLU A 167 9.50 -1.20 -16.29
CA GLU A 167 10.76 -1.10 -15.56
C GLU A 167 11.64 0.02 -16.13
N GLY A 168 12.51 0.54 -15.27
CA GLY A 168 13.47 1.55 -15.65
C GLY A 168 14.28 2.02 -14.47
N ARG A 169 14.84 3.22 -14.59
CA ARG A 169 15.73 3.79 -13.59
C ARG A 169 15.45 5.27 -13.33
N ILE A 170 15.47 5.66 -12.06
CA ILE A 170 15.39 7.05 -11.63
C ILE A 170 16.78 7.54 -11.30
N THR A 171 17.18 8.65 -11.92
CA THR A 171 18.52 9.22 -11.72
C THR A 171 18.48 10.72 -11.42
N ARG A 172 19.45 11.18 -10.63
CA ARG A 172 19.76 12.60 -10.39
C ARG A 172 21.25 12.80 -10.57
N ASN A 173 21.65 13.67 -11.50
CA ASN A 173 23.06 13.91 -11.84
C ASN A 173 23.86 12.63 -12.18
N GLY A 174 23.20 11.65 -12.80
CA GLY A 174 23.81 10.36 -13.16
C GLY A 174 23.93 9.34 -12.02
N SER A 175 23.50 9.68 -10.79
CA SER A 175 23.39 8.76 -9.67
C SER A 175 21.96 8.24 -9.52
N GLY A 176 21.80 7.01 -9.06
CA GLY A 176 20.48 6.44 -8.76
C GLY A 176 19.82 7.17 -7.58
N VAL A 177 18.49 7.30 -7.64
CA VAL A 177 17.69 7.87 -6.55
C VAL A 177 17.05 6.72 -5.77
N PHE A 178 17.38 6.59 -4.49
CA PHE A 178 16.74 5.62 -3.59
C PHE A 178 15.49 6.22 -2.95
N GLY A 179 14.39 5.46 -2.91
CA GLY A 179 13.13 5.86 -2.33
C GLY A 179 12.29 6.82 -3.17
N ALA A 180 12.56 6.96 -4.46
CA ALA A 180 11.67 7.72 -5.35
C ALA A 180 10.34 6.97 -5.47
N HIS A 181 9.21 7.68 -5.37
CA HIS A 181 7.89 7.11 -5.65
C HIS A 181 7.58 7.28 -7.14
N ILE A 182 7.14 6.20 -7.78
CA ILE A 182 6.78 6.16 -9.20
C ILE A 182 5.32 5.76 -9.30
N VAL A 183 4.55 6.56 -10.02
CA VAL A 183 3.13 6.35 -10.28
C VAL A 183 2.93 6.08 -11.76
N ALA A 184 2.39 4.91 -12.08
CA ALA A 184 1.92 4.54 -13.40
C ALA A 184 0.42 4.86 -13.51
N PHE A 185 0.08 5.91 -14.26
CA PHE A 185 -1.29 6.30 -14.53
C PHE A 185 -1.76 5.74 -15.88
N HIS A 186 -2.86 4.99 -15.87
CA HIS A 186 -3.52 4.48 -17.07
C HIS A 186 -4.65 5.42 -17.52
N PRO A 187 -4.48 6.24 -18.57
CA PRO A 187 -5.42 7.32 -18.89
C PRO A 187 -6.81 6.84 -19.29
N GLN A 188 -6.95 5.61 -19.81
CA GLN A 188 -8.22 5.09 -20.26
C GLN A 188 -9.14 4.66 -19.10
N SER A 189 -8.59 4.06 -18.04
CA SER A 189 -9.38 3.60 -16.89
C SER A 189 -9.30 4.53 -15.69
N GLY A 190 -8.32 5.44 -15.65
CA GLY A 190 -8.03 6.26 -14.49
C GLY A 190 -7.23 5.53 -13.40
N ALA A 191 -6.80 4.29 -13.64
CA ALA A 191 -6.08 3.50 -12.64
C ALA A 191 -4.70 4.10 -12.33
N LEU A 192 -4.34 4.09 -11.05
CA LEU A 192 -3.04 4.46 -10.53
C LEU A 192 -2.44 3.23 -9.83
N VAL A 193 -1.19 2.91 -10.17
CA VAL A 193 -0.40 1.86 -9.50
C VAL A 193 0.97 2.47 -9.18
N GLY A 194 1.38 2.34 -7.93
CA GLY A 194 2.56 2.93 -7.35
C GLY A 194 3.69 1.92 -7.19
N GLY A 195 4.90 2.43 -7.02
CA GLY A 195 6.07 1.65 -6.65
C GLY A 195 7.18 2.56 -6.18
N PHE A 196 8.23 1.98 -5.62
CA PHE A 196 9.40 2.72 -5.14
C PHE A 196 10.69 2.19 -5.77
N THR A 197 11.69 3.06 -5.87
CA THR A 197 13.07 2.58 -6.03
C THR A 197 13.59 2.04 -4.71
N LEU A 198 13.80 0.72 -4.63
CA LEU A 198 14.22 0.04 -3.40
C LEU A 198 15.73 -0.17 -3.30
N THR A 199 16.49 0.35 -4.27
CA THR A 199 17.95 0.22 -4.33
C THR A 199 18.62 1.57 -4.57
N SER A 200 19.89 1.69 -4.17
CA SER A 200 20.70 2.88 -4.45
C SER A 200 21.08 3.03 -5.93
N THR A 201 20.86 1.99 -6.73
CA THR A 201 20.95 2.07 -8.19
C THR A 201 19.76 2.84 -8.77
N GLY A 202 18.64 2.97 -8.07
CA GLY A 202 17.46 3.71 -8.52
C GLY A 202 16.62 2.94 -9.54
N GLU A 203 16.78 1.63 -9.62
CA GLU A 203 15.98 0.76 -10.48
C GLU A 203 14.58 0.60 -9.88
N PHE A 204 13.57 0.50 -10.74
CA PHE A 204 12.20 0.22 -10.35
C PHE A 204 11.55 -0.77 -11.31
N VAL A 205 10.57 -1.51 -10.79
CA VAL A 205 9.61 -2.30 -11.56
C VAL A 205 8.24 -2.04 -10.97
N ILE A 206 7.24 -1.76 -11.81
CA ILE A 206 5.83 -1.73 -11.43
C ILE A 206 5.12 -2.81 -12.24
N ALA A 207 4.60 -3.82 -11.54
CA ALA A 207 3.86 -4.94 -12.12
C ALA A 207 2.34 -4.75 -11.97
N GLY A 208 1.56 -5.65 -12.57
CA GLY A 208 0.10 -5.62 -12.46
C GLY A 208 -0.59 -4.52 -13.27
N LEU A 209 0.12 -3.91 -14.21
CA LEU A 209 -0.40 -2.84 -15.05
C LEU A 209 -1.32 -3.38 -16.15
N ALA A 210 -2.37 -2.63 -16.47
CA ALA A 210 -3.19 -2.92 -17.64
C ALA A 210 -2.33 -2.84 -18.92
N PRO A 211 -2.59 -3.63 -19.96
CA PRO A 211 -1.91 -3.44 -21.24
C PRO A 211 -2.32 -2.11 -21.89
N GLY A 212 -1.35 -1.35 -22.40
CA GLY A 212 -1.60 -0.08 -23.07
C GLY A 212 -0.71 1.08 -22.58
N PRO A 213 -1.01 2.32 -23.03
CA PRO A 213 -0.21 3.49 -22.70
C PRO A 213 -0.40 3.93 -21.24
N HIS A 214 0.72 4.19 -20.56
CA HIS A 214 0.77 4.74 -19.21
C HIS A 214 1.57 6.05 -19.21
N ILE A 215 1.15 6.98 -18.37
CA ILE A 215 1.94 8.15 -17.98
C ILE A 215 2.70 7.77 -16.71
N LEU A 216 4.03 7.90 -16.73
CA LEU A 216 4.83 7.72 -15.53
C LEU A 216 5.13 9.07 -14.90
N ARG A 217 4.80 9.20 -13.62
CA ARG A 217 5.10 10.35 -12.77
C ARG A 217 6.01 9.88 -11.65
N VAL A 218 7.03 10.66 -11.33
CA VAL A 218 8.00 10.40 -10.27
C VAL A 218 7.94 11.56 -9.29
N GLU A 219 7.84 11.26 -8.00
CA GLU A 219 7.73 12.24 -6.94
C GLU A 219 8.54 11.84 -5.69
N PRO A 220 9.02 12.82 -4.91
CA PRO A 220 9.58 12.55 -3.59
C PRO A 220 8.48 12.16 -2.60
N LEU A 221 8.85 11.58 -1.47
CA LEU A 221 7.91 11.40 -0.35
C LEU A 221 7.58 12.74 0.30
N ASP A 222 6.30 13.13 0.33
CA ASP A 222 5.83 14.42 0.88
C ASP A 222 4.56 14.31 1.76
N ASP A 223 3.65 13.40 1.44
CA ASP A 223 2.31 13.33 2.04
C ASP A 223 2.19 12.48 3.32
N ALA A 224 3.22 11.69 3.64
CA ALA A 224 3.25 10.85 4.84
C ALA A 224 4.65 10.82 5.47
N ALA A 225 4.75 10.25 6.68
CA ALA A 225 6.01 10.14 7.37
C ALA A 225 6.90 9.08 6.70
N ILE A 226 8.21 9.35 6.59
CA ILE A 226 9.14 8.48 5.86
C ILE A 226 9.19 7.06 6.45
N ASP A 227 9.12 6.98 7.78
CA ASP A 227 9.11 5.73 8.55
C ASP A 227 7.89 4.85 8.27
N SER A 228 6.85 5.39 7.62
CA SER A 228 5.71 4.60 7.14
C SER A 228 6.07 3.76 5.91
N PHE A 229 7.14 4.08 5.17
CA PHE A 229 7.49 3.40 3.92
C PHE A 229 8.88 2.75 3.96
N PHE A 230 9.82 3.36 4.67
CA PHE A 230 11.22 2.95 4.70
C PHE A 230 11.72 2.81 6.13
N GLY A 231 12.59 1.83 6.35
CA GLY A 231 13.39 1.77 7.58
C GLY A 231 14.39 2.91 7.67
N GLU A 232 15.07 3.01 8.82
CA GLU A 232 15.95 4.15 9.14
C GLU A 232 17.22 4.27 8.26
N SER A 233 17.61 3.22 7.53
CA SER A 233 18.86 3.22 6.77
C SER A 233 18.84 2.28 5.54
N PRO A 234 19.29 2.75 4.36
CA PRO A 234 19.63 4.14 4.04
C PRO A 234 18.37 5.03 4.01
N PRO A 235 18.47 6.36 4.28
CA PRO A 235 17.33 7.24 4.14
C PRO A 235 16.96 7.47 2.66
N PRO A 236 15.66 7.59 2.32
CA PRO A 236 15.24 7.94 0.97
C PRO A 236 15.67 9.37 0.59
N ASP A 237 15.96 9.58 -0.68
CA ASP A 237 16.28 10.89 -1.24
C ASP A 237 15.00 11.62 -1.59
N ILE A 238 14.64 12.64 -0.83
CA ILE A 238 13.41 13.42 -1.02
C ILE A 238 13.65 14.79 -1.67
N SER A 239 14.91 15.15 -1.96
CA SER A 239 15.28 16.50 -2.42
C SER A 239 15.24 16.63 -3.95
N PHE A 240 14.14 16.22 -4.57
CA PHE A 240 13.96 16.30 -6.01
C PHE A 240 12.53 16.70 -6.38
N ALA A 241 12.39 17.40 -7.51
CA ALA A 241 11.11 17.86 -8.01
C ALA A 241 10.34 16.76 -8.74
N VAL A 242 9.02 16.83 -8.68
CA VAL A 242 8.11 16.00 -9.48
C VAL A 242 8.51 16.03 -10.95
N THR A 243 8.67 14.84 -11.55
CA THR A 243 9.14 14.66 -12.93
C THR A 243 8.25 13.64 -13.64
N TYR A 244 8.05 13.81 -14.95
CA TYR A 244 7.33 12.85 -15.78
C TYR A 244 8.28 12.19 -16.77
N LEU A 245 7.97 10.95 -17.18
CA LEU A 245 8.58 10.38 -18.37
C LEU A 245 8.11 11.18 -19.60
N ASP A 246 9.06 11.62 -20.44
CA ASP A 246 8.79 12.46 -21.63
C ASP A 246 8.01 11.72 -22.75
N GLN A 247 7.72 10.44 -22.56
CA GLN A 247 6.97 9.59 -23.49
C GLN A 247 6.02 8.66 -22.73
N LEU A 248 5.05 8.09 -23.45
CA LEU A 248 4.16 7.08 -22.88
C LEU A 248 4.91 5.75 -22.74
N ALA A 249 4.78 5.12 -21.58
CA ALA A 249 5.18 3.74 -21.39
C ALA A 249 4.08 2.83 -21.97
N VAL A 250 4.38 2.06 -23.02
CA VAL A 250 3.41 1.15 -23.65
C VAL A 250 3.59 -0.24 -23.06
N VAL A 251 2.75 -0.59 -22.09
CA VAL A 251 2.82 -1.86 -21.37
C VAL A 251 2.22 -2.98 -22.23
N PRO A 252 2.98 -4.05 -22.54
CA PRO A 252 2.45 -5.21 -23.24
C PRO A 252 1.68 -6.15 -22.29
N ALA A 253 0.68 -6.86 -22.81
CA ALA A 253 0.06 -7.95 -22.06
C ALA A 253 1.07 -9.10 -21.86
N GLY A 254 1.22 -9.55 -20.62
CA GLY A 254 2.11 -10.63 -20.22
C GLY A 254 3.59 -10.39 -20.45
N GLY A 255 3.99 -9.13 -20.63
CA GLY A 255 5.37 -8.76 -20.84
C GLY A 255 5.77 -7.55 -20.02
N ASN A 256 6.98 -7.09 -20.28
CA ASN A 256 7.59 -5.96 -19.60
C ASN A 256 7.93 -4.84 -20.61
N ALA A 257 7.66 -3.60 -20.23
CA ALA A 257 8.07 -2.41 -20.95
C ALA A 257 9.30 -1.79 -20.28
N GLU A 258 10.44 -1.80 -20.97
CA GLU A 258 11.62 -1.07 -20.54
C GLU A 258 11.52 0.40 -20.98
N VAL A 259 11.64 1.34 -20.05
CA VAL A 259 11.67 2.78 -20.35
C VAL A 259 13.06 3.36 -20.18
N ALA A 260 13.31 4.47 -20.87
CA ALA A 260 14.52 5.26 -20.64
C ALA A 260 14.57 5.81 -19.21
N ASP A 261 15.78 6.06 -18.71
CA ASP A 261 16.02 6.68 -17.41
C ASP A 261 15.19 7.97 -17.24
N ILE A 262 14.49 8.09 -16.12
CA ILE A 262 13.79 9.31 -15.73
C ILE A 262 14.77 10.15 -14.91
N VAL A 263 15.16 11.30 -15.46
CA VAL A 263 16.14 12.20 -14.84
C VAL A 263 15.41 13.26 -14.02
N VAL A 264 15.40 13.10 -12.69
CA VAL A 264 14.78 14.06 -11.78
C VAL A 264 15.66 15.28 -11.58
N ARG A 265 15.02 16.42 -11.35
CA ARG A 265 15.70 17.70 -11.07
C ARG A 265 15.73 17.97 -9.58
N PRO A 266 16.71 18.74 -9.06
CA PRO A 266 16.64 19.26 -7.70
C PRO A 266 15.35 20.06 -7.48
N GLU A 267 14.87 20.07 -6.24
CA GLU A 267 13.77 20.93 -5.77
C GLU A 267 14.08 22.43 -5.92
#